data_AF-A0A971NTC7-F1
#
_entry.id   AF-A0A971NTC7-F1
#
_cell.length_a   1.000
_cell.length_b   1.000
_cell.length_c   1.000
_cell.angle_alpha   90.00
_cell.angle_beta   90.00
_cell.angle_gamma   90.00
#
_symmetry.space_group_name_H-M   'P 1'
#
loop_
_entity.id
_entity.type
_entity.pdbx_description
1 polymer ?
#
loop_
_entity_poly.entity_id
_entity_poly.type
_entity_poly.pdbx_seq_one_letter_code
_entity_poly.pdbx_strand_id
1 'polypeptide(L)'
;MALSKKDQAKLEEMQRLCTAVEQDIIEIENFRQYFVQASQRLEKLARLYDQDWLRIIESEKLDEADSQAIEKLIKEGHYSILDQDTIWNVLADSHALYITLLKDLALII
;
A
#
# COMPACT_ATOMS: atom_id res chain seq x y z
N MET A 1 21.13 1.70 49.53
CA MET A 1 22.37 1.27 48.83
C MET A 1 22.29 1.83 47.41
N ALA A 2 23.38 2.40 46.90
CA ALA A 2 23.43 2.87 45.51
C ALA A 2 23.61 1.69 44.54
N LEU A 3 23.02 1.79 43.34
CA LEU A 3 23.20 0.78 42.30
C LEU A 3 24.67 0.65 41.89
N SER A 4 25.09 -0.56 41.51
CA SER A 4 26.40 -0.73 40.86
C SER A 4 26.38 -0.06 39.49
N LYS A 5 27.53 0.45 39.03
CA LYS A 5 27.64 1.05 37.68
C LYS A 5 27.22 0.09 36.57
N LYS A 6 27.45 -1.22 36.77
CA LYS A 6 27.07 -2.27 35.82
C LYS A 6 25.56 -2.43 35.75
N ASP A 7 24.88 -2.39 36.89
CA ASP A 7 23.43 -2.52 36.93
C ASP A 7 22.75 -1.24 36.43
N GLN A 8 23.34 -0.07 36.69
CA GLN A 8 22.86 1.19 36.12
C GLN A 8 22.92 1.20 34.60
N ALA A 9 24.05 0.78 34.01
CA ALA A 9 24.21 0.72 32.55
C ALA A 9 23.16 -0.21 31.90
N LYS A 10 22.84 -1.34 32.54
CA LYS A 10 21.78 -2.24 32.07
C LYS A 10 20.40 -1.59 32.13
N LEU A 11 20.09 -0.85 33.20
CA LEU A 11 18.81 -0.16 33.30
C LEU A 11 18.67 0.94 32.23
N GLU A 12 19.76 1.65 31.93
CA GLU A 12 19.78 2.65 30.85
C GLU A 12 19.56 2.00 29.47
N GLU A 13 20.20 0.86 29.21
CA GLU A 13 20.00 0.09 27.98
C GLU A 13 18.56 -0.44 27.87
N MET A 14 18.02 -1.01 28.95
CA MET A 14 16.64 -1.47 29.02
C MET A 14 15.65 -0.33 28.73
N GLN A 15 15.88 0.85 29.30
CA GLN A 15 15.02 2.01 29.06
C GLN A 15 15.06 2.43 27.59
N ARG A 16 16.24 2.46 26.97
CA ARG A 16 16.37 2.81 25.55
C ARG A 16 15.66 1.79 24.66
N LEU A 17 15.84 0.50 24.93
CA LEU A 17 15.18 -0.57 24.19
C LEU A 17 13.66 -0.52 24.37
N CYS A 18 13.17 -0.26 25.58
CA CYS A 18 11.73 -0.14 25.84
C CYS A 18 11.13 0.98 25.00
N THR A 19 11.74 2.16 25.00
CA THR A 19 11.27 3.29 24.19
C THR A 19 11.36 3.02 22.69
N ALA A 20 12.41 2.31 22.24
CA ALA A 20 12.52 1.91 20.83
C ALA A 20 11.39 0.94 20.43
N VAL A 21 11.12 -0.08 21.25
CA VAL A 21 10.04 -1.06 20.99
C VAL A 21 8.66 -0.40 21.03
N GLU A 22 8.44 0.56 21.93
CA GLU A 22 7.21 1.36 21.95
C GLU A 22 7.01 2.14 20.63
N GLN A 23 8.07 2.72 20.08
CA GLN A 23 8.03 3.38 18.78
C GLN A 23 7.77 2.39 17.64
N ASP A 24 8.44 1.23 17.66
CA ASP A 24 8.24 0.18 16.64
C ASP A 24 6.79 -0.30 16.61
N ILE A 25 6.13 -0.44 17.77
CA ILE A 25 4.70 -0.79 17.86
C ILE A 25 3.82 0.24 17.14
N ILE A 26 4.11 1.53 17.31
CA ILE A 26 3.36 2.62 16.66
C ILE A 26 3.52 2.53 15.14
N GLU A 27 4.75 2.33 14.65
CA GLU A 27 5.00 2.22 13.22
C GLU A 27 4.35 0.98 12.60
N ILE A 28 4.35 -0.15 13.30
CA ILE A 28 3.67 -1.38 12.87
C ILE A 28 2.15 -1.14 12.73
N GLU A 29 1.53 -0.44 13.69
CA GLU A 29 0.11 -0.13 13.63
C GLU A 29 -0.21 0.85 12.48
N ASN A 30 0.64 1.87 12.26
CA ASN A 30 0.51 2.77 11.12
C ASN A 30 0.60 2.01 9.79
N PHE A 31 1.58 1.12 9.67
CA PHE A 31 1.76 0.27 8.49
C PHE A 31 0.55 -0.63 8.26
N ARG A 32 0.03 -1.26 9.32
CA ARG A 32 -1.20 -2.07 9.27
C ARG A 32 -2.38 -1.27 8.75
N GLN A 33 -2.61 -0.06 9.26
CA GLN A 33 -3.71 0.80 8.82
C GLN A 33 -3.57 1.21 7.35
N TYR A 34 -2.35 1.59 6.93
CA TYR A 34 -2.07 1.89 5.53
C TYR A 34 -2.41 0.69 4.62
N PHE A 35 -2.02 -0.52 5.02
CA PHE A 35 -2.25 -1.74 4.25
C PHE A 35 -3.74 -2.05 4.09
N VAL A 36 -4.54 -1.89 5.16
CA VAL A 36 -6.00 -2.03 5.09
C VAL A 36 -6.61 -1.07 4.07
N GLN A 37 -6.20 0.20 4.09
CA GLN A 37 -6.70 1.19 3.14
C GLN A 37 -6.23 0.90 1.70
N ALA A 38 -5.01 0.40 1.53
CA ALA A 38 -4.48 0.00 0.23
C ALA A 38 -5.29 -1.16 -0.37
N SER A 39 -5.57 -2.19 0.44
CA SER A 39 -6.43 -3.33 0.04
C SER A 39 -7.82 -2.87 -0.39
N GLN A 40 -8.44 -1.95 0.36
CA GLN A 40 -9.75 -1.40 0.00
C GLN A 40 -9.74 -0.66 -1.35
N ARG A 41 -8.67 0.10 -1.64
CA ARG A 41 -8.51 0.78 -2.95
C ARG A 41 -8.35 -0.23 -4.07
N LEU A 42 -7.55 -1.27 -3.84
CA LEU A 42 -7.30 -2.34 -4.82
C LEU A 42 -8.59 -3.10 -5.14
N GLU A 43 -9.34 -3.51 -4.11
CA GLU A 43 -10.65 -4.18 -4.29
C GLU A 43 -11.64 -3.31 -5.06
N LYS A 44 -11.70 -2.00 -4.73
CA LYS A 44 -12.57 -1.07 -5.44
C LYS A 44 -12.19 -0.95 -6.91
N LEU A 45 -10.89 -0.82 -7.21
CA LEU A 45 -10.40 -0.76 -8.59
C LEU A 45 -10.71 -2.05 -9.35
N ALA A 46 -10.46 -3.21 -8.73
CA ALA A 46 -10.75 -4.52 -9.33
C ALA A 46 -12.23 -4.68 -9.68
N ARG A 47 -13.14 -4.25 -8.79
CA ARG A 47 -14.59 -4.28 -9.05
C ARG A 47 -14.99 -3.38 -10.23
N LEU A 48 -14.47 -2.16 -10.30
CA LEU A 48 -14.74 -1.25 -11.41
C LEU A 48 -14.22 -1.81 -12.74
N TYR A 49 -13.04 -2.42 -12.72
CA TYR A 49 -12.44 -3.05 -13.89
C TYR A 49 -13.28 -4.24 -14.41
N ASP A 50 -13.70 -5.12 -13.50
CA ASP A 50 -14.45 -6.33 -13.82
C ASP A 50 -15.89 -6.03 -14.27
N GLN A 51 -16.57 -5.07 -13.63
CA GLN A 51 -18.01 -4.85 -13.82
C GLN A 51 -18.32 -3.80 -14.90
N ASP A 52 -17.53 -2.75 -14.98
CA ASP A 52 -17.93 -1.52 -15.67
C ASP A 52 -16.96 -1.12 -16.78
N TRP A 53 -15.66 -1.30 -16.60
CA TRP A 53 -14.66 -0.71 -17.49
C TRP A 53 -14.83 -1.16 -18.95
N LEU A 54 -14.90 -2.47 -19.20
CA LEU A 54 -15.04 -2.99 -20.57
C LEU A 54 -16.37 -2.53 -21.21
N ARG A 55 -17.46 -2.57 -20.44
CA ARG A 55 -18.76 -2.07 -20.88
C ARG A 55 -18.66 -0.61 -21.28
N ILE A 56 -18.07 0.25 -20.44
CA ILE A 56 -17.97 1.69 -20.69
C ILE A 56 -17.13 1.95 -21.94
N ILE A 57 -15.94 1.36 -22.07
CA ILE A 57 -15.05 1.66 -23.20
C ILE A 57 -15.54 1.10 -24.55
N GLU A 58 -16.28 -0.03 -24.55
CA GLU A 58 -16.73 -0.67 -25.79
C GLU A 58 -18.14 -0.23 -26.21
N SER A 59 -19.04 0.08 -25.25
CA SER A 59 -20.45 0.37 -25.54
C SER A 59 -20.78 1.86 -25.57
N GLU A 60 -20.05 2.68 -24.82
CA GLU A 60 -20.19 4.13 -24.84
C GLU A 60 -19.07 4.65 -25.74
N LYS A 61 -19.42 5.22 -26.91
CA LYS A 61 -18.42 5.93 -27.72
C LYS A 61 -17.90 7.09 -26.90
N LEU A 62 -16.79 6.89 -26.19
CA LEU A 62 -16.03 7.95 -25.54
C LEU A 62 -15.74 9.01 -26.59
N ASP A 63 -16.27 10.21 -26.35
CA ASP A 63 -15.94 11.33 -27.19
C ASP A 63 -14.55 11.89 -26.82
N GLU A 64 -14.06 12.80 -27.65
CA GLU A 64 -12.73 13.38 -27.46
C GLU A 64 -12.66 14.25 -26.20
N ALA A 65 -13.77 14.85 -25.76
CA ALA A 65 -13.81 15.68 -24.57
C ALA A 65 -13.70 14.84 -23.29
N ASP A 66 -14.41 13.71 -23.23
CA ASP A 66 -14.34 12.75 -22.14
C ASP A 66 -12.94 12.11 -22.06
N SER A 67 -12.37 11.73 -23.21
CA SER A 67 -11.01 11.17 -23.26
C SER A 67 -9.97 12.16 -22.72
N GLN A 68 -10.01 13.42 -23.16
CA GLN A 68 -9.13 14.47 -22.65
C GLN A 68 -9.36 14.78 -21.17
N ALA A 69 -10.60 14.67 -20.68
CA ALA A 69 -10.90 14.87 -19.26
C ALA A 69 -10.22 13.81 -18.39
N ILE A 70 -10.22 12.54 -18.84
CA ILE A 70 -9.52 11.44 -18.18
C ILE A 70 -8.00 11.63 -18.26
N GLU A 71 -7.47 12.03 -19.42
CA GLU A 71 -6.03 12.26 -19.58
C GLU A 71 -5.48 13.33 -18.63
N LYS A 72 -6.27 14.37 -18.33
CA LYS A 72 -5.89 15.42 -17.35
C LYS A 72 -5.77 14.90 -15.90
N LEU A 73 -6.34 13.74 -15.59
CA LEU A 73 -6.22 13.12 -14.27
C LEU A 73 -4.93 12.32 -14.12
N ILE A 74 -4.24 12.03 -15.22
CA ILE A 74 -3.01 11.25 -15.24
C ILE A 74 -1.88 12.12 -14.67
N LYS A 75 -1.24 11.61 -13.61
CA LYS A 75 -0.04 12.23 -13.04
C LYS A 75 1.20 11.84 -13.85
N GLU A 76 2.22 12.69 -13.82
CA GLU A 76 3.50 12.40 -14.46
C GLU A 76 4.05 11.02 -14.05
N GLY A 77 4.45 10.22 -15.02
CA GLY A 77 4.96 8.86 -14.80
C GLY A 77 3.89 7.75 -14.70
N HIS A 78 2.61 8.05 -14.90
CA HIS A 78 1.52 7.08 -14.89
C HIS A 78 0.90 6.88 -16.28
N TYR A 79 0.32 5.70 -16.52
CA TYR A 79 -0.40 5.38 -17.75
C TYR A 79 -1.90 5.66 -17.64
N SER A 80 -2.58 5.77 -18.78
CA SER A 80 -4.02 6.03 -18.84
C SER A 80 -4.81 4.76 -18.54
N ILE A 81 -5.94 4.88 -17.85
CA ILE A 81 -6.88 3.75 -17.71
C ILE A 81 -7.59 3.41 -19.03
N LEU A 82 -7.49 4.28 -20.04
CA LEU A 82 -8.02 4.01 -21.39
C LEU A 82 -7.09 3.08 -22.18
N ASP A 83 -5.84 2.91 -21.74
CA ASP A 83 -4.93 1.92 -22.29
C ASP A 83 -5.31 0.52 -21.78
N GLN A 84 -5.25 -0.49 -22.67
CA GLN A 84 -5.77 -1.83 -22.39
C GLN A 84 -5.18 -2.49 -21.13
N ASP A 85 -3.90 -2.26 -20.84
CA ASP A 85 -3.18 -3.02 -19.82
C ASP A 85 -2.98 -2.25 -18.51
N THR A 86 -3.29 -0.95 -18.43
CA THR A 86 -2.94 -0.13 -17.26
C THR A 86 -3.56 -0.66 -15.97
N ILE A 87 -4.87 -0.92 -15.99
CA ILE A 87 -5.56 -1.41 -14.80
C ILE A 87 -5.11 -2.84 -14.49
N TRP A 88 -5.01 -3.70 -15.50
CA TRP A 88 -4.56 -5.08 -15.32
C TRP A 88 -3.15 -5.16 -14.71
N ASN A 89 -2.20 -4.37 -15.22
CA ASN A 89 -0.83 -4.30 -14.71
C ASN A 89 -0.81 -3.86 -13.25
N VAL A 90 -1.54 -2.79 -12.91
CA VAL A 90 -1.61 -2.31 -11.52
C VAL A 90 -2.19 -3.38 -10.58
N LEU A 91 -3.23 -4.10 -11.00
CA LEU A 91 -3.82 -5.19 -10.21
C LEU A 91 -2.84 -6.36 -10.04
N ALA A 92 -2.18 -6.78 -11.12
CA ALA A 92 -1.24 -7.89 -11.13
C ALA A 92 0.00 -7.59 -10.27
N ASP A 93 0.61 -6.41 -10.45
CA ASP A 93 1.78 -5.96 -9.70
C ASP A 93 1.45 -5.83 -8.21
N SER A 94 0.28 -5.27 -7.88
CA SER A 94 -0.17 -5.15 -6.49
C SER A 94 -0.32 -6.52 -5.82
N HIS A 95 -0.90 -7.49 -6.53
CA HIS A 95 -1.06 -8.86 -6.01
C HIS A 95 0.30 -9.55 -5.80
N ALA A 96 1.23 -9.41 -6.75
CA ALA A 96 2.58 -9.96 -6.62
C ALA A 96 3.33 -9.34 -5.42
N LEU A 97 3.20 -8.03 -5.23
CA LEU A 97 3.77 -7.33 -4.09
C LEU A 97 3.17 -7.81 -2.76
N TYR A 98 1.85 -7.97 -2.68
CA TYR A 98 1.18 -8.46 -1.46
C TYR A 98 1.60 -9.88 -1.09
N ILE A 99 1.75 -10.78 -2.07
CA ILE A 99 2.28 -12.12 -1.83
C ILE A 99 3.71 -12.05 -1.29
N THR A 100 4.54 -11.17 -1.86
CA THR A 100 5.94 -11.01 -1.42
C THR A 100 5.98 -10.49 0.02
N LEU A 101 5.19 -9.47 0.34
CA LEU A 101 5.08 -8.94 1.69
C LEU A 101 4.59 -10.00 2.70
N LEU A 102 3.60 -10.81 2.33
CA LEU A 102 3.12 -11.90 3.20
C LEU A 102 4.22 -12.92 3.50
N LYS A 103 5.06 -13.25 2.51
CA LYS A 103 6.21 -14.15 2.71
C LYS A 103 7.25 -13.52 3.63
N ASP A 104 7.56 -12.25 3.43
CA ASP A 104 8.53 -11.53 4.26
C ASP A 104 8.06 -11.45 5.72
N LEU A 105 6.78 -11.15 5.95
CA LEU A 105 6.19 -11.15 7.29
C LEU A 105 6.21 -12.53 7.94
N ALA A 106 5.92 -13.59 7.19
CA ALA A 106 5.96 -14.97 7.69
C ALA A 106 7.38 -15.46 8.03
N LEU A 107 8.43 -14.80 7.54
CA LEU A 107 9.82 -15.10 7.91
C LEU A 107 10.25 -14.37 9.20
N ILE A 108 9.58 -13.28 9.55
CA ILE A 108 9.93 -12.41 10.68
C ILE A 108 9.19 -12.82 11.97
N ILE A 109 7.99 -13.40 11.85
CA ILE A 109 7.14 -13.87 12.96
C ILE A 109 7.40 -15.35 13.25
#